data_AF-A0A2U9IMT6-F1
#
_entry.id   AF-A0A2U9IMT6-F1
#
_cell.length_a   1.000
_cell.length_b   1.000
_cell.length_c   1.000
_cell.angle_alpha   90.00
_cell.angle_beta   90.00
_cell.angle_gamma   90.00
#
_symmetry.space_group_name_H-M   'P 1'
#
loop_
_entity.id
_entity.type
_entity.pdbx_description
1 polymer ?
#
loop_
_entity_poly.entity_id
_entity_poly.type
_entity_poly.pdbx_seq_one_letter_code
_entity_poly.pdbx_strand_id
1 'polypeptide(L)'
;MDNKITPLITGIDKYGKIIHKEFLLNKNILVNIDIYDDKVTIKVNNEECSGKINECYQLMKKYNINNITEYLGDRSILEEGLRQIKGHPISAIFIVHLDDYIIPFFENNCELNRISYEILRNYQESIKEQINGGREIV
;
A
#
# COMPACT_ATOMS: atom_id res chain seq x y z
N MET A 1 13.50 -21.29 -0.22
CA MET A 1 12.07 -21.14 -0.54
C MET A 1 11.88 -19.67 -0.81
N ASP A 2 11.50 -19.30 -2.03
CA ASP A 2 11.22 -17.92 -2.37
C ASP A 2 9.96 -17.47 -1.63
N ASN A 3 10.02 -16.29 -1.01
CA ASN A 3 8.87 -15.75 -0.31
C ASN A 3 7.76 -15.45 -1.30
N LYS A 4 6.56 -15.99 -1.07
CA LYS A 4 5.39 -15.63 -1.88
C LYS A 4 4.85 -14.29 -1.39
N ILE A 5 4.82 -13.29 -2.27
CA ILE A 5 4.28 -11.96 -1.98
C ILE A 5 2.92 -11.84 -2.66
N THR A 6 1.90 -11.49 -1.89
CA THR A 6 0.56 -11.15 -2.39
C THR A 6 0.35 -9.64 -2.22
N PRO A 7 0.32 -8.84 -3.29
CA PRO A 7 0.04 -7.41 -3.18
C PRO A 7 -1.38 -7.17 -2.68
N LEU A 8 -1.57 -6.18 -1.81
CA LEU A 8 -2.88 -5.81 -1.28
C LEU A 8 -3.24 -4.39 -1.69
N ILE A 9 -2.39 -3.42 -1.36
CA ILE A 9 -2.64 -1.99 -1.61
C ILE A 9 -1.38 -1.33 -2.16
N THR A 10 -1.53 -0.42 -3.12
CA THR A 10 -0.46 0.47 -3.57
C THR A 10 -0.97 1.90 -3.66
N GLY A 11 -0.39 2.79 -2.86
CA GLY A 11 -0.66 4.22 -2.90
C GLY A 11 0.35 4.93 -3.80
N ILE A 12 -0.15 5.74 -4.74
CA ILE A 12 0.64 6.51 -5.69
C ILE A 12 0.19 7.98 -5.62
N ASP A 13 1.13 8.91 -5.47
CA ASP A 13 0.83 10.33 -5.51
C ASP A 13 0.55 10.84 -6.94
N LYS A 14 0.10 12.09 -7.03
CA LYS A 14 -0.16 12.77 -8.31
C LYS A 14 1.03 12.92 -9.25
N TYR A 15 2.26 12.70 -8.77
CA TYR A 15 3.49 12.73 -9.57
C TYR A 15 3.96 11.34 -9.98
N GLY A 16 3.21 10.29 -9.64
CA GLY A 16 3.56 8.91 -9.93
C GLY A 16 4.56 8.30 -8.95
N LYS A 17 4.82 8.93 -7.81
CA LYS A 17 5.66 8.37 -6.75
C LYS A 17 4.82 7.48 -5.85
N ILE A 18 5.39 6.35 -5.43
CA ILE A 18 4.76 5.50 -4.42
C ILE A 18 4.85 6.19 -3.07
N ILE A 19 3.72 6.23 -2.38
CA ILE A 19 3.59 6.74 -1.01
C ILE A 19 3.20 5.66 0.00
N HIS A 20 2.69 4.51 -0.48
CA HIS A 20 2.27 3.41 0.37
C HIS A 20 2.34 2.06 -0.35
N LYS A 21 2.71 1.00 0.37
CA LYS A 21 2.48 -0.40 -0.04
C LYS A 21 2.01 -1.25 1.12
N GLU A 22 1.05 -2.11 0.83
CA GLU A 22 0.59 -3.17 1.71
C GLU A 22 0.64 -4.49 0.95
N PHE A 23 1.21 -5.52 1.57
CA PHE A 23 1.27 -6.87 1.00
C PHE A 23 1.37 -7.94 2.07
N LEU A 24 1.06 -9.18 1.68
CA LEU A 24 1.26 -10.35 2.50
C LEU A 24 2.52 -11.08 2.08
N LEU A 25 3.39 -11.30 3.04
CA LEU A 25 4.52 -12.20 2.91
C LEU A 25 4.08 -13.59 3.39
N ASN A 26 4.26 -14.60 2.53
CA ASN A 26 3.94 -16.00 2.82
C ASN A 26 2.48 -16.23 3.28
N LYS A 27 1.55 -15.40 2.80
CA LYS A 27 0.10 -15.39 3.10
C LYS A 27 -0.31 -15.01 4.53
N ASN A 28 0.61 -14.75 5.46
CA ASN A 28 0.26 -14.57 6.87
C ASN A 28 1.00 -13.43 7.58
N ILE A 29 2.01 -12.83 6.95
CA ILE A 29 2.75 -11.70 7.52
C ILE A 29 2.32 -10.45 6.77
N LEU A 30 1.58 -9.57 7.46
CA LEU A 30 1.16 -8.30 6.89
C LEU A 30 2.31 -7.30 6.98
N VAL A 31 2.71 -6.79 5.82
CA VAL A 31 3.75 -5.77 5.69
C VAL A 31 3.09 -4.51 5.16
N ASN A 32 3.25 -3.42 5.92
CA ASN A 32 2.86 -2.06 5.53
C ASN A 32 4.11 -1.20 5.39
N ILE A 33 4.22 -0.46 4.31
CA ILE A 33 5.33 0.43 4.03
C ILE A 33 4.76 1.79 3.63
N ASP A 34 4.92 2.78 4.49
CA ASP A 34 4.61 4.18 4.17
C ASP A 34 5.90 4.89 3.73
N ILE A 35 5.84 5.70 2.69
CA ILE A 35 6.99 6.39 2.10
C ILE A 35 6.71 7.89 2.10
N TYR A 36 7.57 8.66 2.76
CA TYR A 36 7.48 10.11 2.87
C TYR A 36 8.84 10.73 2.58
N ASP A 37 8.99 11.31 1.39
CA ASP A 37 10.26 11.88 0.90
C ASP A 37 11.43 10.89 0.99
N ASP A 38 12.40 11.14 1.88
CA ASP A 38 13.57 10.29 2.13
C ASP A 38 13.38 9.29 3.27
N LYS A 39 12.19 9.27 3.89
CA LYS A 39 11.85 8.41 5.02
C LYS A 39 10.88 7.30 4.62
N VAL A 40 11.03 6.17 5.28
CA VAL A 40 10.14 5.03 5.20
C VAL A 40 9.70 4.62 6.60
N THR A 41 8.46 4.20 6.71
CA THR A 41 7.94 3.51 7.89
C THR A 41 7.53 2.11 7.45
N ILE A 42 8.23 1.10 7.94
CA ILE A 42 7.95 -0.32 7.67
C ILE A 42 7.34 -0.91 8.92
N LYS A 43 6.08 -1.36 8.84
CA LYS A 43 5.39 -2.09 9.89
C LYS A 43 5.20 -3.53 9.44
N VAL A 44 5.68 -4.47 10.24
CA VAL A 44 5.51 -5.91 10.03
C VAL A 44 4.88 -6.49 11.29
N ASN A 45 3.58 -6.83 11.22
CA ASN A 45 2.80 -7.23 12.39
C ASN A 45 2.94 -6.22 13.56
N ASN A 46 3.65 -6.59 14.64
CA ASN A 46 3.86 -5.76 15.83
C ASN A 46 5.24 -5.04 15.85
N GLU A 47 6.07 -5.24 14.82
CA GLU A 47 7.36 -4.57 14.69
C GLU A 47 7.24 -3.38 13.75
N GLU A 48 7.92 -2.29 14.08
CA GLU A 48 7.98 -1.08 13.27
C GLU A 48 9.43 -0.57 13.18
N CYS A 49 9.81 -0.09 12.00
CA CYS A 49 10.97 0.76 11.81
C CYS A 49 10.56 2.01 11.03
N SER A 50 11.00 3.17 11.51
CA SER A 50 10.77 4.47 10.86
C SER A 50 12.09 5.21 10.72
N GLY A 51 12.45 5.64 9.52
CA GLY A 51 13.74 6.28 9.26
C GLY A 51 14.13 6.24 7.79
N LYS A 52 15.41 6.40 7.49
CA LYS A 52 15.91 6.14 6.12
C LYS A 52 15.86 4.64 5.82
N ILE A 53 15.76 4.27 4.54
CA ILE A 53 15.70 2.86 4.14
C ILE A 53 16.85 2.00 4.71
N ASN A 54 18.06 2.56 4.79
CA ASN A 54 19.23 1.89 5.34
C ASN A 54 19.12 1.66 6.87
N GLU A 55 18.40 2.52 7.59
CA GLU A 55 18.17 2.38 9.02
C GLU A 55 17.20 1.22 9.30
N CYS A 56 16.30 0.92 8.37
CA CYS A 56 15.38 -0.21 8.45
C CYS A 56 15.92 -1.53 7.86
N TYR A 57 17.19 -1.56 7.47
CA TYR A 57 17.81 -2.72 6.84
C TYR A 57 17.71 -4.01 7.68
N GLN A 58 17.82 -3.91 9.01
CA GLN A 58 17.71 -5.10 9.88
C GLN A 58 16.30 -5.72 9.84
N LEU A 59 15.26 -4.88 9.90
CA LEU A 59 13.87 -5.33 9.81
C LEU A 59 13.59 -5.94 8.43
N MET A 60 14.04 -5.25 7.37
CA MET A 60 13.93 -5.74 6.00
C MET A 60 14.62 -7.09 5.81
N LYS A 61 15.86 -7.24 6.30
CA LYS A 61 16.62 -8.48 6.21
C LYS A 61 15.97 -9.62 6.99
N LYS A 62 15.46 -9.34 8.19
CA LYS A 62 14.76 -10.32 9.04
C LYS A 62 13.56 -10.94 8.33
N TYR A 63 12.80 -10.12 7.61
CA TYR A 63 11.62 -10.54 6.85
C TYR A 63 11.92 -10.78 5.36
N ASN A 64 13.19 -10.72 4.96
CA ASN A 64 13.65 -10.91 3.58
C ASN A 64 12.86 -10.04 2.57
N ILE A 65 12.62 -8.78 2.96
CA ILE A 65 12.01 -7.71 2.16
C ILE A 65 13.16 -7.05 1.38
N ASN A 66 13.59 -7.69 0.30
CA ASN A 66 14.84 -7.32 -0.36
C ASN A 66 14.70 -6.14 -1.33
N ASN A 67 13.46 -5.74 -1.66
CA ASN A 67 13.26 -4.83 -2.78
C ASN A 67 11.99 -3.98 -2.60
N ILE A 68 12.06 -3.03 -1.67
CA ILE A 68 11.01 -1.98 -1.52
C ILE A 68 10.80 -1.23 -2.84
N THR A 69 11.88 -1.08 -3.61
CA THR A 69 11.97 -0.48 -4.93
C THR A 69 11.46 -1.34 -6.08
N GLU A 70 11.39 -2.67 -5.98
CA GLU A 70 11.01 -3.53 -7.12
C GLU A 70 9.50 -3.64 -7.33
N TYR A 71 8.70 -3.14 -6.39
CA TYR A 71 7.25 -3.02 -6.57
C TYR A 71 6.88 -1.61 -7.09
N LEU A 72 7.70 -1.02 -7.97
CA LEU A 72 7.38 0.24 -8.64
C LEU A 72 5.98 0.12 -9.25
N GLY A 73 5.07 1.02 -8.84
CA GLY A 73 3.68 0.99 -9.27
C GLY A 73 3.61 0.95 -10.78
N ASP A 74 2.82 0.02 -11.30
CA ASP A 74 2.63 -0.12 -12.73
C ASP A 74 2.06 1.21 -13.26
N ARG A 75 2.86 1.91 -14.08
CA ARG A 75 2.51 3.19 -14.67
C ARG A 75 1.18 3.11 -15.42
N SER A 76 0.84 1.94 -15.96
CA SER A 76 -0.44 1.72 -16.65
C SER A 76 -1.64 1.84 -15.70
N ILE A 77 -1.53 1.38 -14.45
CA ILE A 77 -2.61 1.45 -13.47
C ILE A 77 -2.81 2.90 -12.98
N LEU A 78 -1.72 3.67 -12.84
CA LEU A 78 -1.83 5.11 -12.60
C LEU A 78 -2.53 5.81 -13.76
N GLU A 79 -2.13 5.54 -15.00
CA GLU A 79 -2.74 6.14 -16.19
C GLU A 79 -4.22 5.75 -16.34
N GLU A 80 -4.59 4.52 -15.99
CA GLU A 80 -5.98 4.06 -15.95
C GLU A 80 -6.79 4.77 -14.86
N GLY A 81 -6.29 4.82 -13.63
CA GLY A 81 -6.93 5.56 -12.54
C GLY A 81 -7.14 7.02 -12.89
N LEU A 82 -6.12 7.68 -13.44
CA LEU A 82 -6.23 9.07 -13.91
C LEU A 82 -7.30 9.24 -15.02
N ARG A 83 -7.44 8.28 -15.93
CA ARG A 83 -8.49 8.31 -16.98
C ARG A 83 -9.90 8.17 -16.38
N GLN A 84 -10.08 7.34 -15.37
CA GLN A 84 -11.39 7.10 -14.74
C GLN A 84 -11.93 8.36 -14.03
N ILE A 85 -11.05 9.25 -13.55
CA ILE A 85 -11.39 10.36 -12.65
C ILE A 85 -11.68 11.70 -13.40
N LYS A 86 -11.75 11.68 -14.75
CA LYS A 86 -12.32 12.75 -15.61
C LYS A 86 -12.01 14.21 -15.20
N GLY A 87 -10.74 14.53 -14.93
CA GLY A 87 -10.29 15.92 -14.81
C GLY A 87 -10.44 16.58 -13.44
N HIS A 88 -10.76 15.83 -12.38
CA HIS A 88 -10.60 16.34 -11.02
C HIS A 88 -9.11 16.33 -10.59
N PRO A 89 -8.64 17.36 -9.86
CA PRO A 89 -7.27 17.38 -9.37
C PRO A 89 -7.11 16.33 -8.26
N ILE A 90 -6.32 15.30 -8.55
CA ILE A 90 -6.02 14.19 -7.64
C ILE A 90 -4.77 14.54 -6.83
N SER A 91 -4.79 14.19 -5.54
CA SER A 91 -3.61 14.23 -4.68
C SER A 91 -2.88 12.88 -4.65
N ALA A 92 -3.63 11.78 -4.63
CA ALA A 92 -3.12 10.41 -4.70
C ALA A 92 -4.20 9.42 -5.16
N ILE A 93 -3.79 8.24 -5.60
CA ILE A 93 -4.68 7.08 -5.79
C ILE A 93 -4.18 5.91 -4.94
N PHE A 94 -5.10 5.10 -4.46
CA PHE A 94 -4.79 3.83 -3.81
C PHE A 94 -5.44 2.70 -4.61
N ILE A 95 -4.60 1.80 -5.13
CA ILE A 95 -5.00 0.63 -5.90
C ILE A 95 -5.18 -0.52 -4.92
N VAL A 96 -6.34 -1.16 -4.96
CA VAL A 96 -6.68 -2.35 -4.19
C VAL A 96 -6.61 -3.56 -5.11
N HIS A 97 -5.56 -4.38 -4.95
CA HIS A 97 -5.14 -5.37 -5.94
C HIS A 97 -6.03 -6.60 -6.02
N LEU A 98 -6.56 -7.08 -4.89
CA LEU A 98 -7.37 -8.32 -4.88
C LEU A 98 -8.75 -8.10 -5.52
N ASP A 99 -9.30 -6.91 -5.37
CA ASP A 99 -10.65 -6.55 -5.82
C ASP A 99 -10.65 -5.67 -7.09
N ASP A 100 -9.47 -5.36 -7.63
CA ASP A 100 -9.26 -4.58 -8.86
C ASP A 100 -10.02 -3.24 -8.90
N TYR A 101 -9.86 -2.43 -7.85
CA TYR A 101 -10.46 -1.09 -7.81
C TYR A 101 -9.51 -0.02 -7.27
N ILE A 102 -9.89 1.24 -7.56
CA ILE A 102 -9.08 2.42 -7.26
C ILE A 102 -9.85 3.35 -6.32
N ILE A 103 -9.16 3.78 -5.27
CA ILE A 103 -9.66 4.77 -4.31
C ILE A 103 -8.93 6.10 -4.57
N PRO A 104 -9.62 7.12 -5.11
CA PRO A 104 -9.01 8.41 -5.38
C PRO A 104 -8.99 9.30 -4.13
N PHE A 105 -7.91 10.05 -3.97
CA PHE A 105 -7.82 11.20 -3.08
C PHE A 105 -7.67 12.46 -3.93
N PHE A 106 -8.37 13.51 -3.56
CA PHE A 106 -8.50 14.74 -4.33
C PHE A 106 -7.77 15.89 -3.64
N GLU A 107 -7.24 16.81 -4.43
CA GLU A 107 -6.72 18.07 -3.91
C GLU A 107 -7.87 18.92 -3.38
N ASN A 108 -7.67 19.54 -2.21
CA ASN A 108 -8.59 20.50 -1.61
C ASN A 108 -10.03 20.00 -1.40
N ASN A 109 -10.24 18.68 -1.26
CA ASN A 109 -11.56 18.10 -1.01
C ASN A 109 -11.55 17.18 0.23
N CYS A 110 -11.65 17.79 1.42
CA CYS A 110 -11.61 17.06 2.68
C CYS A 110 -12.75 16.05 2.84
N GLU A 111 -13.94 16.34 2.32
CA GLU A 111 -15.12 15.49 2.47
C GLU A 111 -14.97 14.19 1.68
N LEU A 112 -14.61 14.28 0.39
CA LEU A 112 -14.34 13.09 -0.42
C LEU A 112 -13.14 12.31 0.12
N ASN A 113 -12.08 13.00 0.56
CA ASN A 113 -10.91 12.33 1.13
C ASN A 113 -11.23 11.60 2.43
N ARG A 114 -12.19 12.08 3.24
CA ARG A 114 -12.66 11.36 4.43
C ARG A 114 -13.34 10.05 4.02
N ILE A 115 -14.20 10.08 3.00
CA ILE A 115 -14.87 8.88 2.47
C ILE A 115 -13.83 7.89 1.91
N SER A 116 -12.88 8.38 1.11
CA SER A 116 -11.78 7.56 0.57
C SER A 116 -10.97 6.91 1.67
N TYR A 117 -10.68 7.64 2.76
CA TYR A 117 -9.99 7.10 3.93
C TYR A 117 -10.81 6.01 4.64
N GLU A 118 -12.12 6.21 4.80
CA GLU A 118 -13.02 5.22 5.41
C GLU A 118 -13.08 3.94 4.58
N ILE A 119 -13.18 4.04 3.25
CA ILE A 119 -13.17 2.88 2.35
C ILE A 119 -11.84 2.11 2.49
N LEU A 120 -10.71 2.83 2.44
CA LEU A 120 -9.39 2.23 2.57
C LEU A 120 -9.22 1.52 3.91
N ARG A 121 -9.64 2.17 5.00
CA ARG A 121 -9.55 1.61 6.35
C ARG A 121 -10.40 0.36 6.52
N ASN A 122 -11.65 0.37 6.03
CA ASN A 122 -12.54 -0.78 6.11
C ASN A 122 -11.96 -1.99 5.36
N TYR A 123 -11.33 -1.76 4.22
CA TYR A 123 -10.64 -2.82 3.47
C TYR A 123 -9.46 -3.41 4.28
N GLN A 124 -8.62 -2.56 4.86
CA GLN A 124 -7.51 -3.00 5.71
C GLN A 124 -7.98 -3.77 6.96
N GLU A 125 -9.09 -3.35 7.58
CA GLU A 125 -9.69 -4.07 8.71
C GLU A 125 -10.23 -5.43 8.28
N SER A 126 -10.89 -5.54 7.12
CA SER A 126 -11.34 -6.82 6.56
C SER A 126 -10.19 -7.80 6.32
N ILE A 127 -9.07 -7.33 5.75
CA ILE A 127 -7.87 -8.16 5.55
C ILE A 127 -7.35 -8.68 6.89
N LYS A 128 -7.22 -7.81 7.90
CA LYS A 128 -6.74 -8.21 9.23
C LYS A 128 -7.64 -9.28 9.86
N GLU A 129 -8.95 -9.16 9.71
CA GLU A 129 -9.90 -10.18 10.17
C GLU A 129 -9.73 -11.52 9.46
N GLN A 130 -9.50 -11.51 8.14
CA GLN A 130 -9.26 -12.74 7.37
C GLN A 130 -7.98 -13.46 7.83
N ILE A 131 -6.89 -12.70 8.05
CA ILE A 131 -5.62 -13.22 8.57
C ILE A 131 -5.80 -13.80 9.98
N ASN A 132 -6.44 -13.05 10.89
CA ASN A 132 -6.60 -13.46 12.29
C ASN A 132 -7.63 -14.58 12.48
N GLY A 133 -8.64 -14.65 11.61
CA GLY A 133 -9.70 -15.65 11.65
C GLY A 133 -9.34 -17.00 11.03
N GLY A 134 -8.12 -17.15 10.49
CA GLY A 134 -7.66 -18.39 9.86
C GLY A 134 -8.39 -18.76 8.57
N ARG A 135 -9.03 -17.79 7.90
CA ARG A 135 -9.68 -18.00 6.61
C ARG A 135 -8.65 -17.81 5.50
N GLU A 136 -8.68 -18.68 4.49
CA GLU A 136 -7.85 -18.49 3.30
C GLU A 136 -8.26 -17.18 2.61
N ILE A 137 -7.26 -16.32 2.37
CA ILE A 137 -7.42 -15.11 1.56
C ILE A 137 -7.54 -15.60 0.12
N VAL A 138 -8.73 -15.44 -0.45
CA VAL A 138 -9.08 -15.86 -1.82
C VAL A 138 -8.43 -14.91 -2.82
#